data_AF-A0A9X9LZ78-F1
#
_entry.id   AF-A0A9X9LZ78-F1
#
_cell.length_a   1.000
_cell.length_b   1.000
_cell.length_c   1.000
_cell.angle_alpha   90.00
_cell.angle_beta   90.00
_cell.angle_gamma   90.00
#
_symmetry.space_group_name_H-M   'P 1'
#
loop_
_entity.id
_entity.type
_entity.pdbx_description
1 polymer ?
#
loop_
_entity_poly.entity_id
_entity_poly.type
_entity_poly.pdbx_seq_one_letter_code
_entity_poly.pdbx_strand_id
1 'polypeptide(L)'
;ACKCNGHASLCNTNTGKCFCTTKGVKGDECQLCEVENRYQGNPLKGTCYYTLLIDYQFTFSLSQEDDRYYTAINFVATPDEQNRDLDMFINASKNFNLNITWAASFSAGTQAGEEMPVVSKTNIKEYKDSFSNEKFDFRNHPNITFFVYVSNFTWPIKIQIAFSQHSNFMDLVQFFVTFFR
;
A
#
# COMPACT_ATOMS: atom_id res chain seq x y z
N ALA A 1 5.03 -29.26 3.90
CA ALA A 1 4.35 -27.97 4.20
C ALA A 1 5.01 -26.87 3.37
N CYS A 2 4.24 -25.91 2.87
CA CYS A 2 4.75 -24.81 2.05
C CYS A 2 5.65 -23.87 2.87
N LYS A 3 6.80 -23.46 2.32
CA LYS A 3 7.71 -22.49 2.95
C LYS A 3 7.59 -21.15 2.23
N CYS A 4 6.65 -20.32 2.67
CA CYS A 4 6.30 -19.08 1.97
C CYS A 4 6.56 -17.81 2.79
N ASN A 5 7.45 -17.88 3.79
CA ASN A 5 7.86 -16.74 4.62
C ASN A 5 6.70 -15.92 5.23
N GLY A 6 5.57 -16.57 5.53
CA GLY A 6 4.38 -15.91 6.09
C GLY A 6 3.49 -15.18 5.07
N HIS A 7 3.89 -15.14 3.80
CA HIS A 7 3.17 -14.45 2.72
C HIS A 7 2.26 -15.36 1.87
N ALA A 8 2.18 -16.64 2.20
CA ALA A 8 1.18 -17.56 1.66
C ALA A 8 1.04 -18.81 2.55
N SER A 9 -0.13 -19.45 2.46
CA SER A 9 -0.37 -20.79 3.02
C SER A 9 -0.45 -21.87 1.93
N LEU A 10 -0.69 -21.47 0.67
CA LEU A 10 -0.83 -22.36 -0.47
C LEU A 10 0.42 -22.30 -1.35
N CYS A 11 0.82 -23.45 -1.86
CA CYS A 11 1.88 -23.60 -2.85
C CYS A 11 1.52 -24.69 -3.85
N ASN A 12 2.16 -24.66 -5.02
CA ASN A 12 2.05 -25.70 -6.01
C ASN A 12 2.62 -27.02 -5.45
N THR A 13 1.84 -28.09 -5.52
CA THR A 13 2.20 -29.39 -4.91
C THR A 13 3.39 -30.07 -5.56
N ASN A 14 3.68 -29.75 -6.82
CA ASN A 14 4.73 -30.40 -7.60
C ASN A 14 6.05 -29.63 -7.52
N THR A 15 5.99 -28.29 -7.60
CA THR A 15 7.19 -27.43 -7.63
C THR A 15 7.52 -26.82 -6.27
N GLY A 16 6.58 -26.79 -5.33
CA GLY A 16 6.71 -26.09 -4.05
C GLY A 16 6.56 -24.57 -4.14
N LYS A 17 6.37 -24.01 -5.34
CA LYS A 17 6.23 -22.57 -5.57
C LYS A 17 5.00 -21.99 -4.87
N CYS A 18 5.20 -20.96 -4.05
CA CYS A 18 4.16 -20.31 -3.28
C CYS A 18 3.23 -19.43 -4.12
N PHE A 19 1.96 -19.38 -3.73
CA PHE A 19 0.97 -18.43 -4.26
C PHE A 19 0.87 -17.23 -3.33
N CYS A 20 1.77 -16.26 -3.49
CA CYS A 20 1.88 -15.09 -2.60
C CYS A 20 0.56 -14.30 -2.55
N THR A 21 0.13 -13.91 -1.36
CA THR A 21 -1.19 -13.28 -1.14
C THR A 21 -1.15 -11.76 -1.07
N THR A 22 0.05 -11.16 -1.05
CA THR A 22 0.24 -9.71 -1.05
C THR A 22 0.79 -9.25 -2.40
N LYS A 23 0.10 -8.34 -3.08
CA LYS A 23 0.57 -7.81 -4.37
C LYS A 23 1.93 -7.13 -4.21
N GLY A 24 2.86 -7.49 -5.09
CA GLY A 24 4.23 -6.98 -5.09
C GLY A 24 5.23 -7.87 -4.34
N VAL A 25 4.76 -8.87 -3.59
CA VAL A 25 5.61 -9.95 -3.07
C VAL A 25 5.70 -11.06 -4.13
N LYS A 26 6.92 -11.49 -4.46
CA LYS A 26 7.21 -12.49 -5.49
C LYS A 26 8.33 -13.45 -5.07
N GLY A 27 8.65 -14.40 -5.95
CA GLY A 27 9.64 -15.45 -5.72
C GLY A 27 9.01 -16.76 -5.29
N ASP A 28 9.76 -17.86 -5.42
CA ASP A 28 9.22 -19.20 -5.17
C ASP A 28 8.78 -19.43 -3.72
N GLU A 29 9.40 -18.71 -2.77
CA GLU A 29 9.07 -18.72 -1.35
C GLU A 29 8.49 -17.38 -0.87
N CYS A 30 8.04 -16.51 -1.79
CA CYS A 30 7.58 -15.14 -1.49
C CYS A 30 8.65 -14.27 -0.78
N GLN A 31 9.91 -14.41 -1.20
CA GLN A 31 11.07 -13.81 -0.56
C GLN A 31 11.58 -12.53 -1.22
N LEU A 32 10.98 -12.07 -2.32
CA LEU A 32 11.43 -10.89 -3.09
C LEU A 32 10.31 -9.87 -3.25
N CYS A 33 10.67 -8.58 -3.37
CA CYS A 33 9.75 -7.57 -3.86
C CYS A 33 9.82 -7.44 -5.39
N GLU A 34 8.71 -7.05 -6.00
CA GLU A 34 8.59 -6.73 -7.42
C GLU A 34 9.14 -5.32 -7.73
N VAL A 35 10.45 -5.14 -7.53
CA VAL A 35 11.13 -3.84 -7.62
C VAL A 35 10.97 -3.13 -8.95
N GLU A 36 10.86 -3.90 -10.04
CA GLU A 36 10.61 -3.40 -11.40
C GLU A 36 9.28 -2.62 -11.50
N ASN A 37 8.32 -2.91 -10.62
CA ASN A 37 7.00 -2.28 -10.56
C ASN A 37 6.86 -1.32 -9.35
N ARG A 38 7.95 -0.67 -8.94
CA ARG A 38 8.00 0.34 -7.84
C ARG A 38 7.64 -0.21 -6.46
N TYR A 39 7.68 -1.52 -6.27
CA TYR A 39 7.58 -2.12 -4.94
C TYR A 39 8.92 -2.08 -4.23
N GLN A 40 8.91 -1.63 -2.98
CA GLN A 40 10.08 -1.60 -2.10
C GLN A 40 9.79 -2.25 -0.76
N GLY A 41 10.84 -2.58 -0.01
CA GLY A 41 10.74 -3.28 1.28
C GLY A 41 11.50 -4.59 1.26
N ASN A 42 11.18 -5.47 2.21
CA ASN A 42 11.81 -6.77 2.34
C ASN A 42 10.82 -7.77 2.98
N PRO A 43 10.28 -8.73 2.22
CA PRO A 43 9.28 -9.65 2.72
C PRO A 43 9.85 -10.66 3.74
N LEU A 44 11.18 -10.83 3.83
CA LEU A 44 11.81 -11.64 4.87
C LEU A 44 11.87 -10.93 6.23
N LYS A 45 11.68 -9.60 6.26
CA LYS A 45 11.70 -8.77 7.48
C LYS A 45 10.40 -8.00 7.70
N GLY A 46 9.40 -8.21 6.85
CA GLY A 46 8.21 -7.39 6.77
C GLY A 46 7.43 -7.71 5.50
N THR A 47 7.17 -6.71 4.67
CA THR A 47 6.42 -6.86 3.42
C THR A 47 6.96 -5.94 2.32
N CYS A 48 6.26 -5.91 1.19
CA CYS A 48 6.53 -5.03 0.07
C CYS A 48 5.44 -3.96 -0.03
N TYR A 49 5.86 -2.74 -0.35
CA TYR A 49 5.02 -1.55 -0.43
C TYR A 49 5.15 -0.92 -1.81
N TYR A 50 4.03 -0.60 -2.44
CA TYR A 50 4.03 0.24 -3.63
C TYR A 50 4.22 1.70 -3.22
N THR A 51 5.18 2.38 -3.83
CA THR A 51 5.46 3.80 -3.54
C THR A 51 4.47 4.69 -4.27
N LEU A 52 3.61 5.37 -3.52
CA LEU A 52 2.69 6.38 -4.03
C LEU A 52 3.42 7.71 -4.16
N LEU A 53 3.17 8.41 -5.26
CA LEU A 53 3.57 9.80 -5.43
C LEU A 53 2.45 10.69 -4.88
N ILE A 54 2.84 11.73 -4.13
CA ILE A 54 1.93 12.74 -3.60
C ILE A 54 1.33 13.53 -4.77
N ASP A 55 0.06 13.92 -4.65
CA ASP A 55 -0.76 14.61 -5.66
C ASP A 55 -1.07 13.78 -6.92
N TYR A 56 -0.70 12.48 -6.93
CA TYR A 56 -1.10 11.53 -7.98
C TYR A 56 -2.18 10.57 -7.49
N GLN A 57 -3.17 10.33 -8.34
CA GLN A 57 -4.15 9.27 -8.15
C GLN A 57 -3.73 8.00 -8.87
N PHE A 58 -3.64 6.91 -8.13
CA PHE A 58 -3.35 5.59 -8.67
C PHE A 58 -4.63 4.77 -8.75
N THR A 59 -4.69 3.92 -9.77
CA THR A 59 -5.76 2.93 -9.92
C THR A 59 -5.12 1.57 -10.15
N PHE A 60 -5.37 0.64 -9.24
CA PHE A 60 -4.90 -0.75 -9.32
C PHE A 60 -6.07 -1.63 -9.72
N SER A 61 -5.93 -2.35 -10.83
CA SER A 61 -6.91 -3.31 -11.32
C SER A 61 -6.32 -4.71 -11.20
N LEU A 62 -6.79 -5.48 -10.23
CA LEU A 62 -6.44 -6.88 -10.03
C LEU A 62 -7.55 -7.75 -10.62
N SER A 63 -7.37 -8.15 -11.87
CA SER A 63 -8.39 -8.85 -12.66
C SER A 63 -7.84 -10.00 -13.50
N GLN A 64 -6.52 -10.17 -13.56
CA GLN A 64 -5.90 -11.26 -14.29
C GLN A 64 -5.98 -12.55 -13.46
N GLU A 65 -5.94 -13.71 -14.11
CA GLU A 65 -5.99 -14.99 -13.40
C GLU A 65 -4.82 -15.15 -12.42
N ASP A 66 -3.65 -14.61 -12.74
CA ASP A 66 -2.48 -14.62 -11.85
C ASP A 66 -2.70 -13.80 -10.57
N ASP A 67 -3.64 -12.86 -10.57
CA ASP A 67 -3.98 -12.03 -9.41
C ASP A 67 -4.92 -12.73 -8.40
N ARG A 68 -5.48 -13.89 -8.75
CA ARG A 68 -6.54 -14.57 -8.00
C ARG A 68 -6.20 -14.88 -6.54
N TYR A 69 -4.93 -14.96 -6.21
CA TYR A 69 -4.44 -15.29 -4.88
C TYR A 69 -4.20 -14.05 -4.01
N TYR A 70 -4.19 -12.85 -4.59
CA TYR A 70 -4.00 -11.62 -3.83
C TYR A 70 -5.23 -11.29 -2.99
N THR A 71 -4.98 -11.06 -1.71
CA THR A 71 -5.96 -10.60 -0.72
C THR A 71 -5.49 -9.36 0.02
N ALA A 72 -4.25 -8.92 -0.25
CA ALA A 72 -3.66 -7.71 0.30
C ALA A 72 -2.82 -6.93 -0.72
N ILE A 73 -2.69 -5.63 -0.49
CA ILE A 73 -1.74 -4.72 -1.15
C ILE A 73 -1.37 -3.63 -0.15
N ASN A 74 -0.09 -3.29 -0.09
CA ASN A 74 0.41 -2.28 0.83
C ASN A 74 1.01 -1.11 0.05
N PHE A 75 0.81 0.09 0.57
CA PHE A 75 1.31 1.32 -0.01
C PHE A 75 2.16 2.08 0.99
N VAL A 76 3.06 2.89 0.46
CA VAL A 76 3.85 3.84 1.23
C VAL A 76 3.77 5.20 0.55
N ALA A 77 3.58 6.25 1.34
CA ALA A 77 3.57 7.63 0.87
C ALA A 77 4.42 8.48 1.80
N THR A 78 5.38 9.22 1.25
CA THR A 78 6.21 10.17 2.00
C THR A 78 5.88 11.56 1.46
N PRO A 79 5.23 12.42 2.26
CA PRO A 79 4.95 13.81 1.88
C PRO A 79 6.23 14.56 1.49
N ASP A 80 6.18 15.33 0.40
CA ASP A 80 7.33 16.10 -0.10
C ASP A 80 7.51 17.40 0.72
N GLU A 81 6.40 18.02 1.11
CA GLU A 81 6.41 19.25 1.90
C GLU A 81 6.15 18.97 3.38
N GLN A 82 7.02 19.47 4.25
CA GLN A 82 6.80 19.39 5.69
C GLN A 82 5.73 20.38 6.14
N ASN A 83 5.08 20.06 7.26
CA ASN A 83 4.12 20.93 7.94
C ASN A 83 2.84 21.30 7.17
N ARG A 84 2.51 20.59 6.08
CA ARG A 84 1.23 20.71 5.40
C ARG A 84 0.30 19.57 5.79
N ASP A 85 -0.99 19.88 5.77
CA ASP A 85 -2.02 18.86 5.91
C ASP A 85 -1.97 17.90 4.71
N LEU A 86 -2.23 16.63 4.98
CA LEU A 86 -2.20 15.58 4.00
C LEU A 86 -3.60 14.99 3.85
N ASP A 87 -4.24 15.27 2.72
CA ASP A 87 -5.50 14.65 2.37
C ASP A 87 -5.24 13.27 1.80
N MET A 88 -6.06 12.28 2.19
CA MET A 88 -6.08 10.99 1.52
C MET A 88 -7.49 10.59 1.12
N PHE A 89 -7.57 9.84 0.04
CA PHE A 89 -8.73 9.00 -0.21
C PHE A 89 -8.31 7.63 -0.71
N ILE A 90 -9.11 6.64 -0.40
CA ILE A 90 -9.05 5.31 -0.99
C ILE A 90 -10.48 4.82 -1.24
N ASN A 91 -10.73 4.20 -2.38
CA ASN A 91 -11.96 3.49 -2.67
C ASN A 91 -11.65 2.16 -3.36
N ALA A 92 -12.62 1.25 -3.36
CA ALA A 92 -12.52 0.03 -4.13
C ALA A 92 -13.87 -0.50 -4.61
N SER A 93 -13.84 -1.35 -5.64
CA SER A 93 -15.04 -2.02 -6.18
C SER A 93 -15.63 -3.06 -5.23
N LYS A 94 -14.88 -3.51 -4.23
CA LYS A 94 -15.27 -4.48 -3.20
C LYS A 94 -14.81 -4.03 -1.83
N ASN A 95 -15.37 -4.64 -0.79
CA ASN A 95 -15.01 -4.32 0.58
C ASN A 95 -13.58 -4.77 0.90
N PHE A 96 -12.91 -4.01 1.77
CA PHE A 96 -11.57 -4.29 2.28
C PHE A 96 -11.45 -3.85 3.74
N ASN A 97 -10.41 -4.33 4.40
CA ASN A 97 -9.92 -3.80 5.67
C ASN A 97 -8.80 -2.79 5.39
N LEU A 98 -8.81 -1.70 6.15
CA LEU A 98 -7.87 -0.59 6.03
C LEU A 98 -7.16 -0.36 7.36
N ASN A 99 -5.84 -0.38 7.34
CA ASN A 99 -5.03 0.11 8.44
C ASN A 99 -4.05 1.16 7.91
N ILE A 100 -3.97 2.31 8.58
CA ILE A 100 -3.06 3.39 8.22
C ILE A 100 -2.22 3.72 9.44
N THR A 101 -0.91 3.73 9.24
CA THR A 101 0.09 4.05 10.25
C THR A 101 1.06 5.09 9.70
N TRP A 102 1.88 5.67 10.56
CA TRP A 102 3.00 6.50 10.16
C TRP A 102 4.26 6.18 10.97
N ALA A 103 5.44 6.47 10.42
CA ALA A 103 6.71 6.41 11.12
C ALA A 103 7.63 7.57 10.71
N ALA A 104 8.56 7.93 11.58
CA ALA A 104 9.53 9.03 11.37
C ALA A 104 10.74 8.68 10.47
N SER A 105 10.87 7.42 10.05
CA SER A 105 11.92 7.00 9.13
C SER A 105 11.53 5.71 8.40
N PHE A 106 11.72 5.71 7.08
CA PHE A 106 11.65 4.51 6.26
C PHE A 106 12.80 4.51 5.26
N SER A 107 13.80 3.66 5.50
CA SER A 107 14.83 3.37 4.50
C SER A 107 14.46 2.12 3.70
N ALA A 108 14.49 2.22 2.37
CA ALA A 108 14.22 1.10 1.49
C ALA A 108 15.10 -0.12 1.86
N GLY A 109 14.46 -1.27 2.12
CA GLY A 109 15.15 -2.51 2.47
C GLY A 109 15.41 -2.74 3.97
N THR A 110 15.11 -1.78 4.83
CA THR A 110 15.06 -1.99 6.29
C THR A 110 13.62 -2.26 6.74
N GLN A 111 13.47 -2.80 7.95
CA GLN A 111 12.16 -2.84 8.59
C GLN A 111 11.67 -1.40 8.76
N ALA A 112 10.36 -1.16 8.62
CA ALA A 112 9.78 0.10 9.05
C ALA A 112 10.13 0.31 10.54
N GLY A 113 10.42 1.55 10.92
CA GLY A 113 10.60 1.89 12.34
C GLY A 113 9.33 1.57 13.15
N GLU A 114 9.29 1.96 14.41
CA GLU A 114 8.06 1.84 15.20
C GLU A 114 6.93 2.65 14.54
N GLU A 115 5.92 1.94 14.02
CA GLU A 115 4.77 2.51 13.34
C GLU A 115 3.69 2.92 14.35
N MET A 116 3.21 4.16 14.25
CA MET A 116 2.12 4.68 15.06
C MET A 116 0.78 4.58 14.32
N PRO A 117 -0.26 3.95 14.90
CA PRO A 117 -1.55 3.78 14.24
C PRO A 117 -2.34 5.09 14.15
N VAL A 118 -3.00 5.30 13.01
CA VAL A 118 -3.85 6.48 12.73
C VAL A 118 -5.29 6.06 12.46
N VAL A 119 -5.47 5.06 11.61
CA VAL A 119 -6.80 4.59 11.18
C VAL A 119 -6.83 3.07 11.23
N SER A 120 -7.91 2.53 11.75
CA SER A 120 -8.25 1.11 11.61
C SER A 120 -9.73 0.98 11.29
N LYS A 121 -10.03 0.44 10.11
CA LYS A 121 -11.39 0.20 9.62
C LYS A 121 -11.47 -1.20 9.02
N THR A 122 -12.61 -1.85 9.17
CA THR A 122 -12.85 -3.19 8.64
C THR A 122 -14.08 -3.19 7.75
N ASN A 123 -14.03 -3.99 6.69
CA ASN A 123 -15.15 -4.23 5.78
C ASN A 123 -15.78 -2.95 5.18
N ILE A 124 -14.96 -2.00 4.76
CA ILE A 124 -15.37 -0.73 4.13
C ILE A 124 -15.14 -0.76 2.61
N LYS A 125 -15.80 0.14 1.87
CA LYS A 125 -15.56 0.35 0.41
C LYS A 125 -14.77 1.60 0.09
N GLU A 126 -14.78 2.57 0.98
CA GLU A 126 -14.12 3.84 0.79
C GLU A 126 -13.72 4.46 2.13
N TYR A 127 -12.68 5.28 2.09
CA TYR A 127 -12.21 6.09 3.20
C TYR A 127 -11.65 7.39 2.63
N LYS A 128 -11.99 8.52 3.26
CA LYS A 128 -11.43 9.84 2.96
C LYS A 128 -11.20 10.56 4.28
N ASP A 129 -10.03 11.16 4.43
CA ASP A 129 -9.66 11.90 5.64
C ASP A 129 -8.57 12.93 5.35
N SER A 130 -8.40 13.87 6.27
CA SER A 130 -7.37 14.91 6.24
C SER A 130 -6.50 14.77 7.49
N PHE A 131 -5.23 14.41 7.30
CA PHE A 131 -4.28 14.28 8.39
C PHE A 131 -3.59 15.63 8.61
N SER A 132 -4.09 16.38 9.60
CA SER A 132 -3.52 17.69 9.92
C SER A 132 -2.22 17.59 10.71
N ASN A 133 -1.30 18.49 10.42
CA ASN A 133 -0.01 18.57 11.12
C ASN A 133 -0.16 18.75 12.65
N GLU A 134 -1.18 19.49 13.07
CA GLU A 134 -1.42 19.79 14.49
C GLU A 134 -1.88 18.58 15.30
N LYS A 135 -2.50 17.59 14.67
CA LYS A 135 -3.09 16.44 15.36
C LYS A 135 -2.08 15.29 15.61
N PHE A 136 -0.98 15.25 14.86
CA PHE A 136 -0.05 14.11 14.86
C PHE A 136 1.41 14.48 15.24
N ASP A 137 1.66 15.70 15.73
CA ASP A 137 2.99 16.21 16.15
C ASP A 137 4.14 15.89 15.18
N PHE A 138 3.87 16.10 13.89
CA PHE A 138 4.86 15.93 12.81
C PHE A 138 6.03 16.92 12.91
N ARG A 139 5.89 17.98 13.73
CA ARG A 139 6.88 19.05 13.90
C ARG A 139 8.25 18.56 14.40
N ASN A 140 8.29 17.42 15.09
CA ASN A 140 9.52 16.84 15.62
C ASN A 140 10.18 15.82 14.66
N HIS A 141 9.53 15.47 13.55
CA HIS A 141 10.00 14.43 12.63
C HIS A 141 9.90 14.89 11.16
N PRO A 142 10.97 15.46 10.58
CA PRO A 142 10.93 16.04 9.23
C PRO A 142 10.62 15.03 8.10
N ASN A 143 10.79 13.73 8.34
CA ASN A 143 10.67 12.67 7.34
C ASN A 143 9.60 11.65 7.73
N ILE A 144 8.34 12.06 7.74
CA ILE A 144 7.22 11.14 8.02
C ILE A 144 6.88 10.33 6.79
N THR A 145 6.68 9.04 7.01
CA THR A 145 6.21 8.11 6.00
C THR A 145 4.92 7.48 6.49
N PHE A 146 3.88 7.54 5.66
CA PHE A 146 2.62 6.84 5.87
C PHE A 146 2.67 5.46 5.24
N PHE A 147 2.15 4.47 5.97
CA PHE A 147 1.94 3.12 5.46
C PHE A 147 0.44 2.84 5.43
N VAL A 148 -0.02 2.32 4.29
CA VAL A 148 -1.43 1.98 4.07
C VAL A 148 -1.52 0.50 3.77
N TYR A 149 -2.17 -0.24 4.65
CA TYR A 149 -2.39 -1.67 4.53
C TYR A 149 -3.83 -1.91 4.10
N VAL A 150 -4.01 -2.42 2.88
CA VAL A 150 -5.31 -2.81 2.34
C VAL A 150 -5.35 -4.32 2.28
N SER A 151 -6.27 -4.93 3.02
CA SER A 151 -6.30 -6.38 3.21
C SER A 151 -7.72 -6.95 3.21
N ASN A 152 -7.83 -8.27 3.19
CA ASN A 152 -9.08 -9.01 3.24
C ASN A 152 -10.07 -8.63 2.12
N PHE A 153 -9.55 -8.27 0.95
CA PHE A 153 -10.38 -8.15 -0.25
C PHE A 153 -10.42 -9.47 -1.03
N THR A 154 -11.33 -9.56 -1.99
CA THR A 154 -11.42 -10.71 -2.90
C THR A 154 -11.17 -10.30 -4.35
N TRP A 155 -10.43 -11.12 -5.09
CA TRP A 155 -10.28 -10.96 -6.54
C TRP A 155 -11.61 -11.26 -7.29
N PRO A 156 -11.91 -10.59 -8.41
CA PRO A 156 -11.23 -9.41 -8.95
C PRO A 156 -11.59 -8.14 -8.16
N ILE A 157 -10.68 -7.16 -8.10
CA ILE A 157 -10.89 -5.88 -7.41
C ILE A 157 -10.23 -4.72 -8.17
N LYS A 158 -10.86 -3.55 -8.13
CA LYS A 158 -10.28 -2.28 -8.55
C LYS A 158 -10.15 -1.38 -7.33
N ILE A 159 -8.97 -0.82 -7.08
CA ILE A 159 -8.66 0.05 -5.94
C ILE A 159 -8.17 1.39 -6.49
N GLN A 160 -8.72 2.50 -6.03
CA GLN A 160 -8.19 3.84 -6.33
C GLN A 160 -7.71 4.48 -5.04
N ILE A 161 -6.53 5.07 -5.06
CA ILE A 161 -5.92 5.71 -3.89
C ILE A 161 -5.14 6.95 -4.32
N ALA A 162 -5.18 7.99 -3.50
CA ALA A 162 -4.33 9.16 -3.64
C ALA A 162 -4.02 9.78 -2.27
N PHE A 163 -2.88 10.44 -2.21
CA PHE A 163 -2.51 11.40 -1.18
C PHE A 163 -2.33 12.76 -1.84
N SER A 164 -2.70 13.86 -1.17
CA SER A 164 -2.64 15.22 -1.70
C SER A 164 -2.16 16.21 -0.64
N GLN A 165 -1.28 17.13 -1.01
CA GLN A 165 -0.80 18.24 -0.15
C GLN A 165 -1.28 19.62 -0.62
N HIS A 166 -2.11 19.67 -1.65
CA HIS A 166 -2.71 20.93 -2.12
C HIS A 166 -3.98 21.30 -1.33
N SER A 167 -4.01 22.52 -0.80
CA SER A 167 -5.01 23.08 0.12
C SER A 167 -6.42 23.28 -0.46
N ASN A 168 -6.70 22.82 -1.68
CA ASN A 168 -8.02 22.86 -2.29
C ASN A 168 -8.11 21.80 -3.39
N PHE A 169 -8.94 20.78 -3.17
CA PHE A 169 -9.43 19.91 -4.23
C PHE A 169 -10.42 20.71 -5.10
N MET A 170 -9.92 21.63 -5.92
CA MET A 170 -10.71 22.36 -6.92
C MET A 170 -10.13 22.11 -8.32
N ASP A 171 -10.73 21.11 -8.96
CA ASP A 171 -10.99 20.94 -10.40
C ASP A 171 -9.87 20.87 -11.45
N LEU A 172 -9.88 19.69 -12.11
CA LEU A 172 -9.64 19.43 -13.54
C LEU A 172 -8.31 19.88 -14.16
N VAL A 173 -7.27 19.05 -14.02
CA VAL A 173 -6.69 18.26 -15.15
C VAL A 173 -5.97 17.04 -14.55
N GLN A 174 -6.68 15.93 -14.39
CA GLN A 174 -6.05 14.67 -13.96
C GLN A 174 -5.60 13.90 -15.20
N PHE A 175 -4.30 13.90 -15.48
CA PHE A 175 -3.71 13.02 -16.48
C PHE A 175 -3.80 11.58 -15.98
N PHE A 176 -4.69 10.78 -16.57
CA PHE A 176 -4.73 9.34 -16.33
C PHE A 176 -3.52 8.68 -16.99
N VAL A 177 -2.57 8.19 -16.19
CA VAL A 177 -1.62 7.17 -16.64
C VAL A 177 -2.21 5.81 -16.33
N THR A 178 -2.86 5.19 -17.31
CA THR A 178 -3.33 3.81 -17.20
C THR A 178 -2.21 2.89 -17.67
N PHE A 179 -1.58 2.19 -16.74
CA PHE A 179 -0.69 1.08 -17.10
C PHE A 179 -1.55 -0.15 -17.40
N PHE A 180 -1.69 -0.46 -18.69
CA PHE A 180 -2.12 -1.79 -19.13
C PHE A 180 -0.87 -2.67 -19.21
N ARG A 181 -0.88 -3.79 -18.49
CA ARG A 181 -0.05 -4.94 -18.84
C ARG A 181 -0.98 -6.10 -19.12
#